data_AF-A0A822BEB6-F1
#
_entry.id   AF-A0A822BEB6-F1
#
_cell.length_a   1.000
_cell.length_b   1.000
_cell.length_c   1.000
_cell.angle_alpha   90.00
_cell.angle_beta   90.00
_cell.angle_gamma   90.00
#
_symmetry.space_group_name_H-M   'P 1'
#
loop_
_entity.id
_entity.type
_entity.pdbx_description
1 polymer ?
#
loop_
_entity_poly.entity_id
_entity_poly.type
_entity_poly.pdbx_seq_one_letter_code
_entity_poly.pdbx_strand_id
1 'polypeptide(L)'
;WKRYGVKVAENDKEFDARWGNWYIAYHGTKSEYATNILTSGLRMSTTGCFYEKGVPRVYLSPSIEYCAHPRYAKPWIKTDENGKIRWFQLVFQCRVNPDSIKKIQYETLINDKYKNSVTVDPNFDNNELEWIIPGKEGVYYIKDDIICYGIMMRICDVDPKYLPASKWWQYTFRD
;
A
#
# COMPACT_ATOMS: atom_id res chain seq x y z
N TRP A 1 9.67 9.85 -0.67
CA TRP A 1 9.62 8.62 -1.48
C TRP A 1 10.27 8.86 -2.83
N LYS A 2 11.03 7.88 -3.35
CA LYS A 2 11.50 7.87 -4.74
C LYS A 2 10.65 6.91 -5.54
N ARG A 3 10.11 7.36 -6.68
CA ARG A 3 9.25 6.56 -7.55
C ARG A 3 10.08 5.92 -8.66
N TYR A 4 9.86 4.63 -8.90
CA TYR A 4 10.32 3.90 -10.08
C TYR A 4 9.10 3.48 -10.88
N GLY A 5 9.00 3.92 -12.14
CA GLY A 5 7.89 3.55 -13.01
C GLY A 5 8.01 2.10 -13.48
N VAL A 6 6.87 1.40 -13.55
CA VAL A 6 6.78 0.07 -14.16
C VAL A 6 6.15 0.26 -15.54
N LYS A 7 6.80 -0.22 -16.60
CA LYS A 7 6.24 -0.14 -17.96
C LYS A 7 5.05 -1.09 -18.05
N VAL A 8 3.84 -0.53 -18.05
CA VAL A 8 2.55 -1.26 -18.17
C VAL A 8 1.74 -0.87 -19.40
N ALA A 9 2.24 0.09 -20.18
CA ALA A 9 1.72 0.52 -21.48
C ALA A 9 2.91 0.89 -22.39
N GLU A 10 2.68 1.00 -23.70
CA GLU A 10 3.73 1.40 -24.63
C GLU A 10 4.15 2.86 -24.47
N ASN A 11 3.21 3.73 -24.10
CA ASN A 11 3.43 5.15 -23.86
C ASN A 11 2.36 5.75 -22.93
N ASP A 12 2.58 7.00 -22.52
CA ASP A 12 1.72 7.72 -21.58
C ASP A 12 0.30 7.92 -22.12
N LYS A 13 0.13 8.16 -23.44
CA LYS A 13 -1.19 8.33 -24.06
C LYS A 13 -2.04 7.07 -23.94
N GLU A 14 -1.43 5.90 -24.14
CA GLU A 14 -2.11 4.62 -23.95
C GLU A 14 -2.44 4.38 -22.46
N PHE A 15 -1.50 4.69 -21.56
CA PHE A 15 -1.73 4.57 -20.11
C PHE A 15 -2.93 5.41 -19.67
N ASP A 16 -2.97 6.69 -20.06
CA ASP A 16 -4.04 7.61 -19.70
C ASP A 16 -5.38 7.23 -20.32
N ALA A 17 -5.39 6.74 -21.57
CA ALA A 17 -6.62 6.26 -22.21
C ALA A 17 -7.24 5.06 -21.48
N ARG A 18 -6.41 4.18 -20.89
CA ARG A 18 -6.89 2.99 -20.16
C ARG A 18 -7.21 3.28 -18.69
N TRP A 19 -6.36 4.05 -18.01
CA TRP A 19 -6.37 4.17 -16.54
C TRP A 19 -6.24 5.61 -16.03
N GLY A 20 -6.24 6.63 -16.89
CA GLY A 20 -6.08 8.03 -16.48
C GLY A 20 -7.16 8.52 -15.53
N ASN A 21 -8.40 8.04 -15.72
CA ASN A 21 -9.56 8.36 -14.88
C ASN A 21 -9.69 7.47 -13.63
N TRP A 22 -8.81 6.49 -13.45
CA TRP A 22 -8.82 5.62 -12.28
C TRP A 22 -8.15 6.31 -11.09
N TYR A 23 -8.59 5.96 -9.88
CA TYR A 23 -8.04 6.54 -8.66
C TYR A 23 -6.62 6.06 -8.41
N ILE A 24 -5.82 6.91 -7.77
CA ILE A 24 -4.48 6.55 -7.31
C ILE A 24 -4.61 5.96 -5.91
N ALA A 25 -4.01 4.79 -5.72
CA ALA A 25 -3.91 4.16 -4.41
C ALA A 25 -2.54 3.53 -4.23
N TYR A 26 -2.30 3.02 -3.03
CA TYR A 26 -1.07 2.41 -2.60
C TYR A 26 -1.32 1.05 -1.96
N HIS A 27 -0.33 0.17 -2.08
CA HIS A 27 -0.33 -1.16 -1.46
C HIS A 27 1.01 -1.42 -0.77
N GLY A 28 1.01 -1.44 0.57
CA GLY A 28 2.16 -1.86 1.35
C GLY A 28 2.36 -3.38 1.26
N THR A 29 3.60 -3.83 1.10
CA THR A 29 3.94 -5.26 1.11
C THR A 29 5.35 -5.49 1.64
N LYS A 30 5.65 -6.74 2.01
CA LYS A 30 7.04 -7.16 2.27
C LYS A 30 7.80 -7.21 0.94
N SER A 31 9.05 -6.77 0.96
CA SER A 31 9.90 -6.72 -0.25
C SER A 31 10.07 -8.07 -0.94
N GLU A 32 10.05 -9.18 -0.19
CA GLU A 32 10.13 -10.55 -0.71
C GLU A 32 8.96 -10.92 -1.65
N TYR A 33 7.81 -10.23 -1.55
CA TYR A 33 6.66 -10.45 -2.44
C TYR A 33 6.62 -9.51 -3.64
N ALA A 34 7.53 -8.54 -3.73
CA ALA A 34 7.51 -7.52 -4.79
C ALA A 34 7.60 -8.14 -6.18
N THR A 35 8.50 -9.12 -6.39
CA THR A 35 8.64 -9.83 -7.67
C THR A 35 7.35 -10.55 -8.06
N ASN A 36 6.70 -11.24 -7.11
CA ASN A 36 5.45 -11.94 -7.39
C ASN A 36 4.32 -10.98 -7.76
N ILE A 37 4.25 -9.82 -7.10
CA ILE A 37 3.24 -8.80 -7.42
C ILE A 37 3.48 -8.22 -8.81
N LEU A 38 4.73 -7.94 -9.18
CA LEU A 38 5.07 -7.41 -10.50
C LEU A 38 4.77 -8.40 -11.63
N THR A 39 4.93 -9.70 -11.41
CA THR A 39 4.72 -10.72 -12.46
C THR A 39 3.30 -11.24 -12.52
N SER A 40 2.60 -11.27 -11.38
CA SER A 40 1.30 -11.95 -11.27
C SER A 40 0.13 -11.00 -10.97
N GLY A 41 0.39 -9.78 -10.48
CA GLY A 41 -0.61 -8.86 -9.93
C GLY A 41 -0.76 -8.99 -8.41
N LEU A 42 -1.73 -8.28 -7.83
CA LEU A 42 -1.97 -8.33 -6.38
C LEU A 42 -2.71 -9.61 -6.01
N ARG A 43 -2.09 -10.43 -5.16
CA ARG A 43 -2.71 -11.65 -4.63
C ARG A 43 -3.82 -11.29 -3.66
N MET A 44 -4.95 -11.95 -3.80
CA MET A 44 -6.08 -11.74 -2.89
C MET A 44 -5.85 -12.43 -1.53
N SER A 45 -6.26 -11.76 -0.47
CA SER A 45 -6.29 -12.28 0.89
C SER A 45 -7.70 -12.69 1.29
N THR A 46 -7.83 -13.77 2.03
CA THR A 46 -9.09 -14.19 2.68
C THR A 46 -9.15 -13.79 4.17
N THR A 47 -8.11 -13.08 4.64
CA THR A 47 -7.97 -12.57 6.01
C THR A 47 -7.94 -11.03 6.02
N GLY A 48 -8.33 -10.40 7.13
CA GLY A 48 -8.38 -8.93 7.29
C GLY A 48 -9.55 -8.47 8.16
N CYS A 49 -9.55 -7.20 8.57
CA CYS A 49 -10.39 -6.67 9.65
C CYS A 49 -11.81 -6.22 9.26
N PHE A 50 -12.17 -6.19 7.96
CA PHE A 50 -13.44 -5.58 7.50
C PHE A 50 -14.26 -6.38 6.50
N TYR A 51 -13.91 -7.66 6.31
CA TYR A 51 -14.62 -8.48 5.34
C TYR A 51 -14.82 -9.88 5.88
N GLU A 52 -15.93 -10.49 5.46
CA GLU A 52 -16.31 -11.84 5.84
C GLU A 52 -15.12 -12.80 5.71
N LYS A 53 -14.91 -13.59 6.76
CA LYS A 53 -13.83 -14.57 6.80
C LYS A 53 -13.99 -15.53 5.63
N GLY A 54 -12.93 -15.73 4.85
CA GLY A 54 -12.95 -16.65 3.71
C GLY A 54 -13.23 -16.00 2.36
N VAL A 55 -13.75 -14.77 2.31
CA VAL A 55 -14.02 -14.12 1.01
C VAL A 55 -12.77 -13.40 0.48
N PRO A 56 -12.26 -13.69 -0.72
CA PRO A 56 -11.05 -13.05 -1.24
C PRO A 56 -11.22 -11.54 -1.46
N ARG A 57 -10.18 -10.75 -1.14
CA ARG A 57 -10.13 -9.30 -1.38
C ARG A 57 -8.70 -8.76 -1.47
N VAL A 58 -8.54 -7.55 -1.98
CA VAL A 58 -7.32 -6.75 -1.89
C VAL A 58 -7.62 -5.48 -1.10
N TYR A 59 -6.68 -5.10 -0.24
CA TYR A 59 -6.71 -3.84 0.50
C TYR A 59 -5.74 -2.85 -0.14
N LEU A 60 -6.24 -1.64 -0.38
CA LEU A 60 -5.47 -0.49 -0.86
C LEU A 60 -5.75 0.70 0.05
N SER A 61 -4.94 1.75 -0.08
CA SER A 61 -5.16 3.01 0.61
C SER A 61 -4.81 4.19 -0.29
N PRO A 62 -5.52 5.33 -0.20
CA PRO A 62 -5.08 6.55 -0.85
C PRO A 62 -3.82 7.13 -0.15
N SER A 63 -3.57 6.74 1.10
CA SER A 63 -2.41 7.18 1.87
C SER A 63 -1.22 6.22 1.70
N ILE A 64 -0.13 6.76 1.15
CA ILE A 64 1.16 6.07 1.15
C ILE A 64 1.71 5.91 2.58
N GLU A 65 1.40 6.83 3.49
CA GLU A 65 1.88 6.81 4.87
C GLU A 65 1.18 5.74 5.71
N TYR A 66 -0.11 5.49 5.47
CA TYR A 66 -0.81 4.34 6.05
C TYR A 66 -0.19 3.01 5.56
N CYS A 67 -0.03 2.89 4.24
CA CYS A 67 0.58 1.72 3.61
C CYS A 67 2.05 1.50 4.01
N ALA A 68 2.73 2.54 4.49
CA ALA A 68 4.11 2.46 4.95
C ALA A 68 4.26 1.81 6.33
N HIS A 69 3.19 1.60 7.09
CA HIS A 69 3.29 0.99 8.41
C HIS A 69 3.98 -0.38 8.34
N PRO A 70 4.89 -0.76 9.28
CA PRO A 70 5.66 -2.00 9.21
C PRO A 70 4.83 -3.29 9.11
N ARG A 71 3.58 -3.27 9.57
CA ARG A 71 2.61 -4.36 9.39
C ARG A 71 2.33 -4.66 7.91
N TYR A 72 2.34 -3.63 7.06
CA TYR A 72 2.10 -3.75 5.62
C TYR A 72 3.42 -3.69 4.84
N ALA A 73 4.23 -2.66 5.05
CA ALA A 73 5.50 -2.43 4.35
C ALA A 73 6.69 -2.56 5.30
N LYS A 74 7.06 -3.80 5.62
CA LYS A 74 8.14 -4.09 6.58
C LYS A 74 9.48 -3.47 6.12
N PRO A 75 10.10 -2.59 6.93
CA PRO A 75 11.44 -2.09 6.63
C PRO A 75 12.48 -3.20 6.57
N TRP A 76 13.48 -3.03 5.72
CA TRP A 76 14.69 -3.87 5.71
C TRP A 76 15.95 -3.01 5.61
N ILE A 77 17.08 -3.62 5.96
CA ILE A 77 18.38 -2.95 5.95
C ILE A 77 19.21 -3.49 4.79
N LYS A 78 20.00 -2.62 4.16
CA LYS A 78 21.17 -3.01 3.38
C LYS A 78 22.36 -2.15 3.74
N THR A 79 23.55 -2.72 3.63
CA THR A 79 24.81 -1.98 3.68
C THR A 79 25.22 -1.62 2.26
N ASP A 80 25.51 -0.35 2.01
CA ASP A 80 26.02 0.09 0.71
C ASP A 80 27.52 -0.26 0.54
N GLU A 81 28.06 -0.01 -0.66
CA GLU A 81 29.45 -0.30 -1.02
C GLU A 81 30.49 0.40 -0.12
N ASN A 82 30.10 1.48 0.55
CA ASN A 82 30.95 2.24 1.47
C ASN A 82 30.79 1.79 2.92
N GLY A 83 30.09 0.68 3.18
CA GLY A 83 29.85 0.18 4.53
C GLY A 83 28.74 0.90 5.28
N LYS A 84 28.01 1.84 4.64
CA LYS A 84 26.95 2.60 5.31
C LYS A 84 25.64 1.81 5.33
N ILE A 85 25.08 1.67 6.52
CA ILE A 85 23.77 1.04 6.75
C ILE A 85 22.67 1.98 6.27
N ARG A 86 21.76 1.46 5.45
CA ARG A 86 20.57 2.16 4.96
C ARG A 86 19.32 1.33 5.21
N TRP A 87 18.24 2.00 5.58
CA TRP A 87 16.92 1.43 5.73
C TRP A 87 16.09 1.63 4.47
N PHE A 88 15.30 0.64 4.12
CA PHE A 88 14.47 0.61 2.93
C PHE A 88 13.04 0.22 3.28
N GLN A 89 12.07 0.83 2.61
CA GLN A 89 10.67 0.40 2.57
C GLN A 89 10.14 0.48 1.15
N LEU A 90 9.22 -0.43 0.81
CA LEU A 90 8.59 -0.52 -0.50
C LEU A 90 7.07 -0.49 -0.35
N VAL A 91 6.43 0.32 -1.20
CA VAL A 91 4.98 0.38 -1.39
C VAL A 91 4.73 0.41 -2.90
N PHE A 92 3.71 -0.31 -3.38
CA PHE A 92 3.28 -0.18 -4.77
C PHE A 92 2.36 1.02 -4.94
N GLN A 93 2.51 1.73 -6.07
CA GLN A 93 1.55 2.71 -6.55
C GLN A 93 0.66 2.07 -7.61
N CYS A 94 -0.65 2.21 -7.42
CA CYS A 94 -1.67 1.55 -8.21
C CYS A 94 -2.63 2.56 -8.84
N ARG A 95 -3.16 2.25 -10.03
CA ARG A 95 -4.44 2.78 -10.47
C ARG A 95 -5.54 1.78 -10.10
N VAL A 96 -6.68 2.27 -9.65
CA VAL A 96 -7.82 1.46 -9.19
C VAL A 96 -9.07 1.91 -9.90
N ASN A 97 -9.80 0.96 -10.50
CA ASN A 97 -11.09 1.25 -11.09
C ASN A 97 -12.07 1.69 -9.97
N PRO A 98 -12.64 2.92 -10.03
CA PRO A 98 -13.56 3.41 -9.00
C PRO A 98 -14.75 2.48 -8.76
N ASP A 99 -15.29 1.87 -9.83
CA ASP A 99 -16.46 0.98 -9.76
C ASP A 99 -16.15 -0.35 -9.04
N SER A 100 -14.87 -0.69 -8.90
CA SER A 100 -14.42 -1.93 -8.25
C SER A 100 -14.21 -1.76 -6.74
N ILE A 101 -14.29 -0.53 -6.22
CA ILE A 101 -14.17 -0.26 -4.77
C ILE A 101 -15.51 -0.57 -4.11
N LYS A 102 -15.58 -1.69 -3.39
CA LYS A 102 -16.82 -2.11 -2.74
C LYS A 102 -17.08 -1.41 -1.42
N LYS A 103 -16.01 -1.13 -0.67
CA LYS A 103 -16.08 -0.46 0.63
C LYS A 103 -14.89 0.46 0.80
N ILE A 104 -15.15 1.60 1.41
CA ILE A 104 -14.17 2.49 2.03
C ILE A 104 -14.39 2.37 3.54
N GLN A 105 -13.32 2.17 4.31
CA GLN A 105 -13.35 1.93 5.74
C GLN A 105 -12.28 2.73 6.47
N TYR A 106 -12.46 2.82 7.79
CA TYR A 106 -11.52 3.46 8.69
C TYR A 106 -10.24 2.64 8.89
N GLU A 107 -9.18 3.29 9.36
CA GLU A 107 -7.92 2.63 9.68
C GLU A 107 -8.03 1.66 10.86
N THR A 108 -7.20 0.61 10.90
CA THR A 108 -7.28 -0.46 11.92
C THR A 108 -6.06 -0.57 12.81
N LEU A 109 -5.11 0.35 12.69
CA LEU A 109 -3.81 0.22 13.33
C LEU A 109 -3.71 1.01 14.62
N ILE A 110 -4.34 2.18 14.69
CA ILE A 110 -4.30 3.04 15.88
C ILE A 110 -5.10 2.37 17.00
N ASN A 111 -4.48 2.34 18.18
CA ASN A 111 -5.15 1.89 19.39
C ASN A 111 -6.38 2.78 19.69
N ASP A 112 -7.50 2.18 20.10
CA ASP A 112 -8.76 2.89 20.32
C ASP A 112 -8.64 4.14 21.21
N LYS A 113 -7.72 4.13 22.17
CA LYS A 113 -7.41 5.29 23.04
C LYS A 113 -6.99 6.54 22.26
N TYR A 114 -6.38 6.39 21.10
CA TYR A 114 -5.77 7.48 20.32
C TYR A 114 -6.50 7.76 18.99
N LYS A 115 -7.55 7.02 18.64
CA LYS A 115 -8.25 7.14 17.35
C LYS A 115 -8.74 8.55 17.02
N ASN A 116 -9.16 9.30 18.04
CA ASN A 116 -9.69 10.66 17.87
C ASN A 116 -8.62 11.77 17.98
N SER A 117 -7.36 11.43 18.22
CA SER A 117 -6.28 12.42 18.48
C SER A 117 -5.05 12.25 17.59
N VAL A 118 -4.99 11.17 16.80
CA VAL A 118 -3.86 10.87 15.94
C VAL A 118 -4.31 10.86 14.50
N THR A 119 -3.68 11.69 13.68
CA THR A 119 -3.85 11.69 12.22
C THR A 119 -2.77 10.81 11.59
N VAL A 120 -3.17 9.86 10.74
CA VAL A 120 -2.23 9.01 9.99
C VAL A 120 -1.57 9.81 8.85
N ASP A 121 -2.39 10.51 8.07
CA ASP A 121 -1.98 11.29 6.91
C ASP A 121 -2.79 12.58 6.88
N PRO A 122 -2.16 13.77 6.85
CA PRO A 122 -2.90 15.03 6.89
C PRO A 122 -3.78 15.28 5.66
N ASN A 123 -3.63 14.51 4.59
CA ASN A 123 -4.40 14.67 3.36
C ASN A 123 -5.68 13.83 3.30
N PHE A 124 -5.89 12.92 4.25
CA PHE A 124 -7.00 11.96 4.24
C PHE A 124 -7.60 11.80 5.63
N ASP A 125 -8.92 11.64 5.71
CA ASP A 125 -9.58 11.31 6.96
C ASP A 125 -9.25 9.87 7.38
N ASN A 126 -9.03 9.62 8.68
CA ASN A 126 -8.76 8.25 9.16
C ASN A 126 -9.91 7.28 8.85
N ASN A 127 -11.12 7.78 8.57
CA ASN A 127 -12.30 6.99 8.22
C ASN A 127 -12.35 6.53 6.74
N GLU A 128 -11.41 6.95 5.91
CA GLU A 128 -11.38 6.65 4.46
C GLU A 128 -10.09 5.98 3.97
N LEU A 129 -9.29 5.43 4.88
CA LEU A 129 -7.95 4.91 4.59
C LEU A 129 -7.91 3.48 4.05
N GLU A 130 -8.92 2.66 4.26
CA GLU A 130 -8.95 1.28 3.76
C GLU A 130 -9.95 1.10 2.62
N TRP A 131 -9.43 0.93 1.39
CA TRP A 131 -10.22 0.63 0.20
C TRP A 131 -10.23 -0.88 -0.05
N ILE A 132 -11.42 -1.47 -0.10
CA ILE A 132 -11.61 -2.91 -0.22
C ILE A 132 -12.13 -3.24 -1.62
N ILE A 133 -11.30 -3.95 -2.38
CA ILE A 133 -11.62 -4.44 -3.72
C ILE A 133 -11.91 -5.93 -3.58
N PRO A 134 -13.16 -6.39 -3.81
CA PRO A 134 -13.52 -7.79 -3.67
C PRO A 134 -12.85 -8.60 -4.77
N GLY A 135 -12.48 -9.83 -4.41
CA GLY A 135 -12.01 -10.79 -5.39
C GLY A 135 -13.12 -11.38 -6.22
N LYS A 136 -12.75 -11.91 -7.39
CA LYS A 136 -13.62 -12.75 -8.21
C LYS A 136 -13.34 -14.22 -7.86
N GLU A 137 -14.38 -15.04 -7.80
CA GLU A 137 -14.24 -16.47 -7.52
C GLU A 137 -13.34 -17.14 -8.57
N GLY A 138 -12.47 -18.06 -8.14
CA GLY A 138 -11.50 -18.75 -9.01
C GLY A 138 -10.33 -17.89 -9.52
N VAL A 139 -10.37 -16.57 -9.30
CA VAL A 139 -9.23 -15.68 -9.55
C VAL A 139 -8.29 -15.75 -8.34
N TYR A 140 -6.99 -15.63 -8.56
CA TYR A 140 -5.99 -15.55 -7.47
C TYR A 140 -5.30 -14.19 -7.39
N TYR A 141 -5.22 -13.51 -8.54
CA TYR A 141 -4.57 -12.21 -8.69
C TYR A 141 -5.49 -11.24 -9.43
N ILE A 142 -5.67 -10.04 -8.88
CA ILE A 142 -6.46 -8.99 -9.53
C ILE A 142 -5.61 -8.34 -10.63
N LYS A 143 -6.12 -8.32 -11.86
CA LYS A 143 -5.46 -7.74 -13.04
C LYS A 143 -6.29 -6.66 -13.75
N ASP A 144 -7.62 -6.79 -13.72
CA ASP A 144 -8.50 -5.92 -14.49
C ASP A 144 -9.05 -4.73 -13.71
N ASP A 145 -8.96 -4.77 -12.38
CA ASP A 145 -9.54 -3.76 -11.49
C ASP A 145 -8.45 -2.89 -10.81
N ILE A 146 -7.20 -3.37 -10.86
CA ILE A 146 -6.04 -2.74 -10.25
C ILE A 146 -4.83 -2.96 -11.16
N ILE A 147 -4.09 -1.89 -11.44
CA ILE A 147 -2.78 -1.98 -12.12
C ILE A 147 -1.69 -1.34 -11.26
N CYS A 148 -0.66 -2.12 -10.92
CA CYS A 148 0.55 -1.64 -10.27
C CYS A 148 1.47 -1.02 -11.33
N TYR A 149 1.67 0.29 -11.28
CA TYR A 149 2.43 1.03 -12.30
C TYR A 149 3.61 1.82 -11.73
N GLY A 150 3.81 1.75 -10.40
CA GLY A 150 4.95 2.36 -9.74
C GLY A 150 5.42 1.57 -8.52
N ILE A 151 6.72 1.59 -8.29
CA ILE A 151 7.35 1.16 -7.04
C ILE A 151 7.78 2.42 -6.31
N MET A 152 7.19 2.65 -5.15
CA MET A 152 7.56 3.73 -4.24
C MET A 152 8.59 3.17 -3.26
N MET A 153 9.82 3.67 -3.34
CA MET A 153 10.92 3.27 -2.46
C MET A 153 11.24 4.42 -1.51
N ARG A 154 11.30 4.12 -0.21
CA ARG A 154 11.83 5.01 0.81
C ARG A 154 13.20 4.47 1.20
N ILE A 155 14.22 5.33 1.16
CA ILE A 155 15.60 5.01 1.56
C ILE A 155 16.02 6.02 2.62
N CYS A 156 16.43 5.56 3.79
CA CYS A 156 16.72 6.41 4.95
C CYS A 156 18.00 5.98 5.66
N ASP A 157 18.65 6.92 6.34
CA ASP A 157 19.82 6.66 7.19
C ASP A 157 19.47 6.17 8.58
N VAL A 158 18.19 6.27 8.95
CA VAL A 158 17.64 5.88 10.23
C VAL A 158 16.46 4.94 10.02
N ASP A 159 16.13 4.17 11.06
CA ASP A 159 14.92 3.36 11.10
C ASP A 159 13.70 4.24 10.76
N PRO A 160 12.86 3.87 9.78
CA PRO A 160 11.73 4.68 9.34
C PRO A 160 10.78 5.09 10.46
N LYS A 161 10.71 4.37 11.58
CA LYS A 161 9.87 4.76 12.73
C LYS A 161 10.24 6.11 13.35
N TYR A 162 11.47 6.58 13.11
CA TYR A 162 11.95 7.88 13.59
C TYR A 162 11.67 9.03 12.61
N LEU A 163 11.09 8.76 11.44
CA LEU A 163 10.73 9.79 10.49
C LEU A 163 9.49 10.56 10.96
N PRO A 164 9.38 11.87 10.68
CA PRO A 164 8.20 12.66 11.04
C PRO A 164 6.88 12.06 10.54
N ALA A 165 6.86 11.53 9.31
CA ALA A 165 5.68 10.91 8.71
C ALA A 165 5.25 9.59 9.39
N SER A 166 6.18 8.95 10.12
CA SER A 166 5.96 7.69 10.83
C SER A 166 5.67 7.91 12.32
N LYS A 167 5.58 9.15 12.79
CA LYS A 167 5.36 9.47 14.22
C LYS A 167 4.11 8.80 14.79
N TRP A 168 3.08 8.60 13.97
CA TRP A 168 1.84 7.98 14.40
C TRP A 168 1.99 6.49 14.77
N TRP A 169 3.04 5.81 14.31
CA TRP A 169 3.29 4.38 14.56
C TRP A 169 3.43 4.05 16.05
N GLN A 170 3.84 5.01 16.88
CA GLN A 170 3.95 4.80 18.32
C GLN A 170 2.58 4.61 19.02
N TYR A 171 1.48 4.93 18.34
CA TYR A 171 0.12 4.85 18.87
C TYR A 171 -0.64 3.60 18.40
N THR A 172 0.03 2.70 17.67
CA THR A 172 -0.61 1.47 17.18
C THR A 172 -0.61 0.38 18.24
N PHE A 173 -1.41 -0.67 18.01
CA PHE A 173 -1.25 -1.91 18.77
C PHE A 173 0.20 -2.40 18.63
N ARG A 174 0.81 -2.82 19.74
CA ARG A 174 2.13 -3.45 19.71
C ARG A 174 1.99 -4.82 19.07
N ASP A 175 2.74 -5.06 18.00
CA ASP A 175 2.96 -6.40 17.45
C ASP A 175 3.75 -7.28 18.44
#